data_AF-D6ZAU3-F1
#
_entry.id   AF-D6ZAU3-F1
#
_cell.length_a   1.000
_cell.length_b   1.000
_cell.length_c   1.000
_cell.angle_alpha   90.00
_cell.angle_beta   90.00
_cell.angle_gamma   90.00
#
_symmetry.space_group_name_H-M   'P 1'
#
loop_
_entity.id
_entity.type
_entity.pdbx_description
1 polymer ?
#
loop_
_entity_poly.entity_id
_entity_poly.type
_entity_poly.pdbx_seq_one_letter_code
_entity_poly.pdbx_strand_id
1 'polypeptide(L)'
;MWGDARLVTMVDVEGDGGRVRGDQSLEVNDEVARLRQWHGDPRRVIGYWNPTADPGLWPSRPEGLRLVIPRYNQRPGDLSEVPEPYRSEAIAHQHTSSGQCAPFGACDLNQSLVPLPELLDTLGIPTTKEAPVPAMTDNELNRRFDNIDAKLDQILAQHGPWPQTGNRTLLDAVAAIGQKQGVPGCRDVLAEPRQAA
;
A
#
# COMPACT_ATOMS: atom_id res chain seq x y z
N MET A 1 8.26 -4.60 -3.23
CA MET A 1 7.20 -3.71 -3.76
C MET A 1 6.24 -3.31 -2.64
N TRP A 2 5.83 -4.26 -1.80
CA TRP A 2 5.10 -3.98 -0.55
C TRP A 2 5.87 -2.99 0.36
N GLY A 3 5.17 -1.96 0.85
CA GLY A 3 5.73 -0.94 1.74
C GLY A 3 6.53 0.17 1.06
N ASP A 4 6.61 0.21 -0.27
CA ASP A 4 7.30 1.31 -0.97
C ASP A 4 6.50 2.61 -0.81
N ALA A 5 7.17 3.68 -0.36
CA ALA A 5 6.57 5.00 -0.20
C ALA A 5 6.04 5.62 -1.52
N ARG A 6 6.27 5.00 -2.68
CA ARG A 6 5.75 5.40 -4.00
C ARG A 6 4.64 4.49 -4.51
N LEU A 7 4.31 3.42 -3.80
CA LEU A 7 3.22 2.54 -4.21
C LEU A 7 1.88 3.28 -4.12
N VAL A 8 1.05 3.13 -5.15
CA VAL A 8 -0.35 3.55 -5.23
C VAL A 8 -1.10 2.39 -5.86
N THR A 9 -2.29 2.08 -5.35
CA THR A 9 -3.16 1.07 -5.92
C THR A 9 -4.23 1.73 -6.76
N MET A 10 -4.38 1.29 -8.01
CA MET A 10 -5.49 1.69 -8.88
C MET A 10 -6.51 0.56 -8.93
N VAL A 11 -7.78 0.88 -8.65
CA VAL A 11 -8.91 -0.03 -8.84
C VAL A 11 -9.43 0.19 -10.26
N ASP A 12 -9.20 -0.80 -11.11
CA ASP A 12 -9.58 -0.79 -12.52
C ASP A 12 -11.01 -1.32 -12.70
N VAL A 13 -11.92 -0.44 -13.12
CA VAL A 13 -13.36 -0.72 -13.22
C VAL A 13 -13.79 -0.64 -14.68
N GLU A 14 -13.91 -1.81 -15.31
CA GLU A 14 -14.25 -1.95 -16.73
C GLU A 14 -15.40 -2.94 -16.95
N GLY A 15 -16.17 -2.71 -18.02
CA GLY A 15 -17.31 -3.55 -18.38
C GLY A 15 -16.95 -4.90 -19.02
N ASP A 16 -15.66 -5.20 -19.26
CA ASP A 16 -15.19 -6.42 -19.96
C ASP A 16 -15.97 -6.68 -21.27
N GLY A 17 -15.89 -5.74 -22.22
CA GLY A 17 -16.67 -5.82 -23.47
C GLY A 17 -18.19 -5.87 -23.24
N GLY A 18 -18.65 -5.33 -22.12
CA GLY A 18 -20.04 -5.38 -21.66
C GLY A 18 -20.45 -6.73 -21.09
N ARG A 19 -19.54 -7.58 -20.62
CA ARG A 19 -19.87 -8.81 -19.86
C ARG A 19 -20.20 -8.49 -18.41
N VAL A 20 -19.55 -7.48 -17.83
CA VAL A 20 -19.91 -6.88 -16.55
C VAL A 20 -20.80 -5.67 -16.82
N ARG A 21 -21.94 -5.59 -16.12
CA ARG A 21 -22.96 -4.56 -16.33
C ARG A 21 -23.65 -4.19 -15.02
N GLY A 22 -24.39 -3.09 -15.06
CA GLY A 22 -25.15 -2.59 -13.92
C GLY A 22 -24.24 -1.95 -12.88
N ASP A 23 -24.84 -1.52 -11.78
CA ASP A 23 -24.14 -0.79 -10.74
C ASP A 23 -23.28 -1.73 -9.89
N GLN A 24 -21.96 -1.61 -10.03
CA GLN A 24 -20.95 -2.35 -9.25
C GLN A 24 -20.40 -1.53 -8.07
N SER A 25 -20.99 -0.35 -7.80
CA SER A 25 -20.45 0.60 -6.82
C SER A 25 -20.27 -0.01 -5.44
N LEU A 26 -21.19 -0.88 -4.99
CA LEU A 26 -21.11 -1.47 -3.65
C LEU A 26 -19.80 -2.26 -3.44
N GLU A 27 -19.54 -3.21 -4.34
CA GLU A 27 -18.42 -4.14 -4.24
C GLU A 27 -17.09 -3.44 -4.53
N VAL A 28 -17.08 -2.54 -5.52
CA VAL A 28 -15.90 -1.73 -5.84
C VAL A 28 -15.56 -0.79 -4.68
N ASN A 29 -16.54 -0.12 -4.07
CA ASN A 29 -16.30 0.81 -2.97
C ASN A 29 -15.83 0.08 -1.70
N ASP A 30 -16.30 -1.14 -1.48
CA ASP A 30 -15.83 -2.00 -0.39
C ASP A 30 -14.35 -2.40 -0.57
N GLU A 31 -13.92 -2.71 -1.79
CA GLU A 31 -12.50 -2.93 -2.09
C GLU A 31 -11.67 -1.65 -1.94
N VAL A 32 -12.14 -0.52 -2.44
CA VAL A 32 -11.48 0.79 -2.21
C VAL A 32 -11.31 1.07 -0.72
N ALA A 33 -12.33 0.81 0.10
CA ALA A 33 -12.27 1.02 1.53
C ALA A 33 -11.21 0.13 2.20
N ARG A 34 -11.16 -1.16 1.87
CA ARG A 34 -10.12 -2.09 2.36
C ARG A 34 -8.72 -1.64 1.98
N LEU A 35 -8.51 -1.24 0.73
CA LEU A 35 -7.21 -0.79 0.23
C LEU A 35 -6.78 0.51 0.92
N ARG A 36 -7.69 1.45 1.14
CA ARG A 36 -7.41 2.69 1.87
C ARG A 36 -7.03 2.42 3.31
N GLN A 37 -7.74 1.49 3.97
CA GLN A 37 -7.39 1.04 5.33
C GLN A 37 -6.00 0.39 5.36
N TRP A 38 -5.70 -0.45 4.36
CA TRP A 38 -4.41 -1.13 4.26
C TRP A 38 -3.25 -0.16 4.06
N HIS A 39 -3.41 0.85 3.20
CA HIS A 39 -2.39 1.89 2.98
C HIS A 39 -2.24 2.86 4.16
N GLY A 40 -3.31 3.11 4.92
CA GLY A 40 -3.33 4.11 5.99
C GLY A 40 -3.40 5.57 5.49
N ASP A 41 -3.30 5.81 4.19
CA ASP A 41 -3.53 7.10 3.53
C ASP A 41 -4.54 6.90 2.36
N PRO A 42 -5.73 7.52 2.40
CA PRO A 42 -6.74 7.32 1.38
C PRO A 42 -6.35 7.82 -0.02
N ARG A 43 -5.34 8.69 -0.13
CA ARG A 43 -4.80 9.20 -1.40
C ARG A 43 -4.03 8.14 -2.19
N ARG A 44 -3.64 7.03 -1.54
CA ARG A 44 -2.91 5.90 -2.13
C ARG A 44 -3.79 4.93 -2.90
N VAL A 45 -5.08 5.23 -2.99
CA VAL A 45 -6.04 4.45 -3.76
C VAL A 45 -6.73 5.38 -4.75
N ILE A 46 -6.61 5.05 -6.03
CA ILE A 46 -7.24 5.77 -7.15
C ILE A 46 -8.14 4.82 -7.92
N GLY A 47 -9.08 5.36 -8.68
CA GLY A 47 -9.90 4.59 -9.60
C GLY A 47 -9.43 4.76 -11.05
N TYR A 48 -9.70 3.76 -11.88
CA TYR A 48 -9.78 3.91 -13.32
C TYR A 48 -11.18 3.52 -13.76
N TRP A 49 -11.82 4.38 -14.56
CA TRP A 49 -13.17 4.12 -15.05
C TRP A 49 -13.53 5.03 -16.22
N ASN A 50 -14.29 4.48 -17.17
CA ASN A 50 -14.82 5.22 -18.31
C ASN A 50 -16.29 5.66 -18.08
N PRO A 51 -16.56 6.89 -17.62
CA PRO A 51 -17.93 7.37 -17.41
C PRO A 51 -18.69 7.59 -18.72
N THR A 52 -18.02 7.60 -19.88
CA THR A 52 -18.68 7.77 -21.18
C THR A 52 -19.09 6.44 -21.79
N ALA A 53 -18.21 5.43 -21.74
CA ALA A 53 -18.51 4.10 -22.29
C ALA A 53 -19.37 3.26 -21.35
N ASP A 54 -19.11 3.32 -20.03
CA ASP A 54 -19.73 2.48 -19.01
C ASP A 54 -20.33 3.32 -17.86
N PRO A 55 -21.24 4.28 -18.15
CA PRO A 55 -21.76 5.23 -17.14
C PRO A 55 -22.49 4.55 -15.98
N GLY A 56 -23.05 3.37 -16.20
CA GLY A 56 -23.81 2.63 -15.19
C GLY A 56 -22.95 1.75 -14.28
N LEU A 57 -21.65 1.60 -14.54
CA LEU A 57 -20.81 0.62 -13.86
C LEU A 57 -20.36 1.08 -12.47
N TRP A 58 -20.01 2.36 -12.33
CA TRP A 58 -19.56 2.93 -11.05
C TRP A 58 -20.16 4.32 -10.76
N PRO A 59 -21.51 4.44 -10.74
CA PRO A 59 -22.20 5.72 -10.56
C PRO A 59 -21.94 6.36 -9.20
N SER A 60 -21.75 5.57 -8.14
CA SER A 60 -21.50 6.04 -6.78
C SER A 60 -20.07 5.73 -6.34
N ARG A 61 -19.29 6.77 -6.05
CA ARG A 61 -17.87 6.66 -5.67
C ARG A 61 -17.64 7.29 -4.29
N PRO A 62 -16.62 6.84 -3.55
CA PRO A 62 -16.25 7.48 -2.29
C PRO A 62 -15.76 8.90 -2.54
N GLU A 63 -16.07 9.81 -1.63
CA GLU A 63 -15.57 11.18 -1.69
C GLU A 63 -14.02 11.20 -1.74
N GLY A 64 -13.49 12.17 -2.51
CA GLY A 64 -12.05 12.37 -2.67
C GLY A 64 -11.33 11.28 -3.47
N LEU A 65 -12.03 10.28 -4.01
CA LEU A 65 -11.42 9.33 -4.93
C LEU A 65 -11.00 10.03 -6.22
N ARG A 66 -9.74 9.86 -6.61
CA ARG A 66 -9.19 10.43 -7.84
C ARG A 66 -9.22 9.40 -8.97
N LEU A 67 -9.46 9.87 -10.19
CA LEU A 67 -9.65 9.01 -11.36
C LEU A 67 -8.56 9.16 -12.41
N VAL A 68 -8.17 8.03 -12.98
CA VAL A 68 -7.63 7.98 -14.35
C VAL A 68 -8.81 7.71 -15.27
N ILE A 69 -9.07 8.62 -16.22
CA ILE A 69 -10.20 8.48 -17.14
C ILE A 69 -9.68 8.14 -18.54
N PRO A 70 -10.08 7.00 -19.13
CA PRO A 70 -9.73 6.68 -20.51
C PRO A 70 -10.64 7.40 -21.50
N ARG A 71 -10.02 8.06 -22.47
CA ARG A 71 -10.69 8.68 -23.63
C ARG A 71 -9.81 8.54 -24.86
N TYR A 72 -9.84 7.36 -25.45
CA TYR A 72 -9.04 7.06 -26.62
C TYR A 72 -9.36 7.96 -27.81
N ASN A 73 -8.35 8.18 -28.66
CA ASN A 73 -8.41 9.02 -29.86
C ASN A 73 -8.64 10.52 -29.57
N GLN A 74 -8.53 10.95 -28.32
CA GLN A 74 -8.51 12.36 -27.95
C GLN A 74 -7.07 12.87 -27.82
N ARG A 75 -6.92 14.21 -27.86
CA ARG A 75 -5.61 14.81 -27.57
C ARG A 75 -5.20 14.48 -26.13
N PRO A 76 -3.90 14.23 -25.86
CA PRO A 76 -3.42 14.05 -24.49
C PRO A 76 -3.92 15.17 -23.56
N GLY A 77 -4.55 14.79 -22.45
CA GLY A 77 -5.13 15.71 -21.47
C GLY A 77 -6.53 16.26 -21.80
N ASP A 78 -7.10 15.99 -22.98
CA ASP A 78 -8.44 16.46 -23.33
C ASP A 78 -9.55 15.56 -22.77
N LEU A 79 -10.22 16.04 -21.72
CA LEU A 79 -11.41 15.44 -21.11
C LEU A 79 -12.62 16.39 -21.19
N SER A 80 -12.63 17.32 -22.15
CA SER A 80 -13.68 18.34 -22.27
C SER A 80 -15.09 17.76 -22.44
N GLU A 81 -15.21 16.56 -22.99
CA GLU A 81 -16.49 15.85 -23.17
C GLU A 81 -16.88 14.92 -22.01
N VAL A 82 -16.03 14.75 -20.99
CA VAL A 82 -16.38 13.97 -19.80
C VAL A 82 -17.34 14.78 -18.93
N PRO A 83 -18.52 14.30 -18.54
CA PRO A 83 -19.45 15.09 -17.75
C PRO A 83 -18.95 15.34 -16.32
N GLU A 84 -19.41 16.44 -15.71
CA GLU A 84 -19.26 16.65 -14.26
C GLU A 84 -20.16 15.67 -13.49
N PRO A 85 -19.78 15.24 -12.27
CA PRO A 85 -18.57 15.63 -11.54
C PRO A 85 -17.29 14.89 -11.97
N TYR A 86 -17.39 13.89 -12.84
CA TYR A 86 -16.29 12.96 -13.14
C TYR A 86 -15.04 13.66 -13.69
N ARG A 87 -15.23 14.71 -14.50
CA ARG A 87 -14.11 15.50 -15.02
C ARG A 87 -13.30 16.17 -13.89
N SER A 88 -13.97 16.72 -12.87
CA SER A 88 -13.29 17.31 -11.70
C SER A 88 -12.61 16.29 -10.78
N GLU A 89 -12.99 15.01 -10.86
CA GLU A 89 -12.37 13.90 -10.12
C GLU A 89 -11.10 13.37 -10.81
N ALA A 90 -10.90 13.70 -12.09
CA ALA A 90 -9.79 13.19 -12.90
C ALA A 90 -8.43 13.82 -12.53
N ILE A 91 -7.39 12.98 -12.47
CA ILE A 91 -5.99 13.39 -12.27
C ILE A 91 -5.10 13.01 -13.44
N ALA A 92 -5.55 12.07 -14.27
CA ALA A 92 -4.87 11.65 -15.48
C ALA A 92 -5.88 11.20 -16.54
N HIS A 93 -5.44 11.29 -17.80
CA HIS A 93 -6.16 10.86 -18.97
C HIS A 93 -5.37 9.76 -19.68
N GLN A 94 -5.92 8.55 -19.77
CA GLN A 94 -5.39 7.52 -20.66
C GLN A 94 -5.89 7.77 -22.09
N HIS A 95 -5.00 8.20 -22.98
CA HIS A 95 -5.40 8.75 -24.28
C HIS A 95 -5.17 7.77 -25.46
N THR A 96 -4.42 6.69 -25.24
CA THR A 96 -4.25 5.62 -26.24
C THR A 96 -3.84 4.31 -25.57
N SER A 97 -4.19 3.19 -26.19
CA SER A 97 -3.77 1.83 -25.84
C SER A 97 -2.70 1.24 -26.79
N SER A 98 -2.24 2.03 -27.75
CA SER A 98 -1.30 1.59 -28.79
C SER A 98 -0.16 2.59 -29.04
N GLY A 99 0.19 3.36 -28.01
CA GLY A 99 1.36 4.24 -28.05
C GLY A 99 2.65 3.45 -28.27
N GLN A 100 3.67 4.09 -28.82
CA GLN A 100 4.96 3.45 -29.06
C GLN A 100 5.94 3.84 -27.94
N CYS A 101 6.20 2.90 -27.03
CA CYS A 101 7.15 3.06 -25.93
C CYS A 101 8.41 2.24 -26.22
N ALA A 102 9.48 2.85 -26.71
CA ALA A 102 10.77 2.14 -26.79
C ALA A 102 11.34 1.88 -25.38
N PRO A 103 11.90 0.70 -25.06
CA PRO A 103 12.07 -0.49 -25.92
C PRO A 103 10.89 -1.51 -25.86
N PHE A 104 9.79 -1.18 -25.19
CA PHE A 104 8.71 -2.10 -24.83
C PHE A 104 7.63 -2.32 -25.91
N GLY A 105 7.62 -1.51 -26.99
CA GLY A 105 6.65 -1.64 -28.09
C GLY A 105 5.34 -0.91 -27.80
N ALA A 106 4.22 -1.52 -28.19
CA ALA A 106 2.88 -0.95 -27.98
C ALA A 106 2.54 -0.87 -26.48
N CYS A 107 2.06 0.28 -26.04
CA CYS A 107 1.78 0.58 -24.64
C CYS A 107 0.56 1.50 -24.49
N ASP A 108 -0.09 1.41 -23.34
CA ASP A 108 -1.01 2.45 -22.89
C ASP A 108 -0.22 3.71 -22.54
N LEU A 109 -0.70 4.87 -23.02
CA LEU A 109 -0.12 6.16 -22.65
C LEU A 109 -1.13 7.00 -21.87
N ASN A 110 -0.63 7.55 -20.77
CA ASN A 110 -1.36 8.36 -19.82
C ASN A 110 -0.73 9.75 -19.75
N GLN A 111 -1.56 10.78 -19.75
CA GLN A 111 -1.15 12.16 -19.51
C GLN A 111 -1.70 12.62 -18.17
N SER A 112 -0.83 13.06 -17.25
CA SER A 112 -1.29 13.72 -16.03
C SER A 112 -1.95 15.06 -16.39
N LEU A 113 -3.01 15.41 -15.67
CA LEU A 113 -3.71 16.69 -15.83
C LEU A 113 -3.09 17.79 -14.97
N VAL A 114 -2.23 17.40 -14.03
CA VAL A 114 -1.51 18.28 -13.12
C VAL A 114 0.01 18.07 -13.26
N PRO A 115 0.84 19.08 -12.94
CA PRO A 115 2.29 18.93 -12.89
C PRO A 115 2.74 17.86 -11.89
N LEU A 116 3.93 17.29 -12.09
CA LEU A 116 4.45 16.20 -11.26
C LEU A 116 4.41 16.49 -9.73
N PRO A 117 4.82 17.67 -9.22
CA PRO A 117 4.75 17.92 -7.78
C PRO A 117 3.33 17.83 -7.21
N GLU A 118 2.35 18.31 -7.94
CA GLU A 118 0.93 18.26 -7.56
C GLU A 118 0.37 16.85 -7.70
N LEU A 119 0.80 16.10 -8.72
CA LEU A 119 0.43 14.68 -8.86
C LEU A 119 0.94 13.87 -7.66
N LEU A 120 2.20 14.06 -7.27
CA LEU A 120 2.78 13.36 -6.12
C LEU A 120 2.01 13.69 -4.83
N ASP A 121 1.69 14.95 -4.58
CA ASP A 121 0.90 15.36 -3.40
C ASP A 121 -0.52 14.79 -3.42
N THR A 122 -1.17 14.81 -4.59
CA THR A 122 -2.50 14.23 -4.80
C THR A 122 -2.54 12.73 -4.50
N LEU A 123 -1.44 12.03 -4.78
CA LEU A 123 -1.27 10.60 -4.52
C LEU A 123 -0.69 10.32 -3.13
N GLY A 124 -0.43 11.35 -2.32
CA GLY A 124 0.23 11.22 -1.02
C GLY A 124 1.67 10.71 -1.08
N ILE A 125 2.33 10.78 -2.25
CA ILE A 125 3.72 10.37 -2.46
C ILE A 125 4.66 11.47 -1.92
N PRO A 126 5.55 11.15 -0.97
CA PRO A 126 6.49 12.14 -0.45
C PRO A 126 7.44 12.62 -1.57
N THR A 127 7.53 13.93 -1.75
CA THR A 127 8.40 14.58 -2.75
C THR A 127 9.85 14.67 -2.28
N THR A 128 10.06 14.64 -0.97
CA THR A 128 11.35 14.35 -0.37
C THR A 128 11.57 12.84 -0.40
N LYS A 129 12.73 12.39 -0.90
CA LYS A 129 13.28 11.08 -0.51
C LYS A 129 13.18 11.07 1.01
N GLU A 130 12.43 10.14 1.62
CA GLU A 130 12.47 9.99 3.07
C GLU A 130 13.92 10.08 3.46
N ALA A 131 14.24 11.05 4.35
CA ALA A 131 15.53 11.01 5.00
C ALA A 131 15.68 9.56 5.49
N PRO A 132 16.85 8.91 5.28
CA PRO A 132 17.05 7.60 5.86
C PRO A 132 16.54 7.70 7.29
N VAL A 133 15.57 6.83 7.66
CA VAL A 133 14.97 6.81 8.99
C VAL A 133 16.13 7.10 9.93
N PRO A 134 16.12 8.23 10.67
CA PRO A 134 17.30 8.62 11.44
C PRO A 134 17.65 7.38 12.22
N ALA A 135 18.87 6.87 12.00
CA ALA A 135 19.30 5.61 12.60
C ALA A 135 18.94 5.75 14.07
N MET A 136 17.99 4.92 14.50
CA MET A 136 17.46 5.02 15.85
C MET A 136 18.70 4.98 16.74
N THR A 137 18.86 5.98 17.60
CA THR A 137 20.03 5.95 18.47
C THR A 137 20.00 4.65 19.25
N ASP A 138 21.15 4.06 19.59
CA ASP A 138 21.18 2.81 20.37
C ASP A 138 20.27 2.91 21.61
N ASN A 139 20.16 4.10 22.21
CA ASN A 139 19.27 4.39 23.33
C ASN A 139 17.78 4.29 22.99
N GLU A 140 17.34 4.78 21.83
CA GLU A 140 15.94 4.68 21.39
C GLU A 140 15.59 3.25 20.94
N LEU A 141 16.55 2.56 20.31
CA LEU A 141 16.40 1.16 19.93
C LEU A 141 16.26 0.29 21.17
N ASN A 142 17.14 0.48 22.16
CA ASN A 142 17.10 -0.23 23.45
C ASN A 142 15.79 0.04 24.19
N ARG A 143 15.32 1.30 24.26
CA ARG A 143 14.01 1.61 24.87
C ARG A 143 12.84 0.92 24.18
N ARG A 144 12.88 0.75 22.86
CA ARG A 144 11.83 0.00 22.15
C ARG A 144 11.89 -1.49 22.46
N PHE A 145 13.09 -2.06 22.53
CA PHE A 145 13.26 -3.45 22.95
C PHE A 145 12.80 -3.66 24.39
N ASP A 146 13.19 -2.81 25.35
CA ASP A 146 12.73 -2.87 26.74
C ASP A 146 11.20 -2.85 26.86
N ASN A 147 10.54 -2.02 26.03
CA ASN A 147 9.07 -1.94 26.00
C ASN A 147 8.40 -3.16 25.38
N ILE A 148 9.04 -3.83 24.42
CA ILE A 148 8.56 -5.08 23.84
C ILE A 148 8.71 -6.20 24.88
N ASP A 149 9.84 -6.25 25.57
CA ASP A 149 10.12 -7.25 26.60
C ASP A 149 9.12 -7.15 27.75
N ALA A 150 8.86 -5.94 28.25
CA ALA A 150 7.85 -5.71 29.29
C ALA A 150 6.43 -6.16 28.85
N LYS A 151 6.08 -5.98 27.57
CA LYS A 151 4.78 -6.44 27.02
C LYS A 151 4.74 -7.96 26.87
N LEU A 152 5.84 -8.58 26.45
CA LEU A 152 5.95 -10.02 26.34
C LEU A 152 5.85 -10.69 27.72
N ASP A 153 6.51 -10.13 28.73
CA ASP A 153 6.40 -10.57 30.12
C ASP A 153 4.96 -10.46 30.64
N GLN A 154 4.26 -9.38 30.33
CA GLN A 154 2.86 -9.23 30.69
C GLN A 154 1.96 -10.29 30.04
N ILE A 155 2.20 -10.61 28.76
CA ILE A 155 1.46 -11.66 28.05
C ILE A 155 1.76 -13.04 28.66
N LEU A 156 3.03 -13.32 28.98
CA LEU A 156 3.44 -14.59 29.60
C LEU A 156 2.88 -14.75 31.01
N ALA A 157 2.80 -13.66 31.79
CA ALA A 157 2.17 -13.67 33.11
C ALA A 157 0.67 -13.97 33.02
N GLN A 158 0.00 -13.52 31.95
CA GLN A 158 -1.43 -13.71 31.73
C GLN A 158 -1.77 -15.09 31.15
N HIS A 159 -0.92 -15.62 30.27
CA HIS A 159 -1.25 -16.78 29.44
C HIS A 159 -0.34 -18.00 29.64
N GLY A 160 0.71 -17.87 30.47
CA GLY A 160 1.72 -18.90 30.67
C GLY A 160 2.72 -18.99 29.50
N PRO A 161 3.76 -19.83 29.65
CA PRO A 161 4.77 -20.05 28.61
C PRO A 161 4.18 -20.75 27.39
N TRP A 162 4.81 -20.57 26.23
CA TRP A 162 4.33 -21.13 24.97
C TRP A 162 4.98 -22.50 24.75
N PRO A 163 4.23 -23.61 24.73
CA PRO A 163 4.83 -24.94 24.57
C PRO A 163 5.61 -25.08 23.25
N GLN A 164 5.17 -24.39 22.20
CA GLN A 164 5.79 -24.40 20.87
C GLN A 164 7.20 -23.80 20.86
N THR A 165 7.54 -22.98 21.84
CA THR A 165 8.88 -22.37 21.99
C THR A 165 9.78 -23.17 22.92
N GLY A 166 9.36 -24.35 23.37
CA GLY A 166 10.07 -25.11 24.41
C GLY A 166 9.97 -24.45 25.78
N ASN A 167 8.82 -23.82 26.08
CA ASN A 167 8.56 -23.06 27.30
C ASN A 167 9.46 -21.82 27.48
N ARG A 168 9.97 -21.27 26.38
CA ARG A 168 10.75 -20.04 26.34
C ARG A 168 9.84 -18.83 26.13
N THR A 169 10.31 -17.64 26.51
CA THR A 169 9.71 -16.39 26.00
C THR A 169 9.92 -16.31 24.48
N LEU A 170 9.16 -15.46 23.78
CA LEU A 170 9.39 -15.24 22.34
C LEU A 170 10.81 -14.71 22.07
N LEU A 171 11.32 -13.81 22.92
CA LEU A 171 12.67 -13.29 22.81
C LEU A 171 13.71 -14.41 23.00
N ASP A 172 13.58 -15.23 24.04
CA ASP A 172 14.52 -16.33 24.30
C ASP A 172 14.48 -17.41 23.20
N ALA A 173 13.31 -17.64 22.61
CA ALA A 173 13.16 -18.55 21.48
C ALA A 173 13.86 -18.02 20.24
N VAL A 174 13.70 -16.73 19.94
CA VAL A 174 14.39 -16.06 18.82
C VAL A 174 15.90 -16.02 19.07
N ALA A 175 16.36 -15.72 20.29
CA ALA A 175 17.77 -15.73 20.65
C ALA A 175 18.40 -17.13 20.50
N ALA A 176 17.67 -18.18 20.90
CA ALA A 176 18.10 -19.57 20.71
C ALA A 176 18.18 -19.97 19.24
N ILE A 177 17.19 -19.60 18.42
CA ILE A 177 17.22 -19.83 16.97
C ILE A 177 18.37 -19.05 16.34
N GLY A 178 18.53 -17.77 16.68
CA GLY A 178 19.60 -16.91 16.17
C GLY A 178 20.98 -17.45 16.48
N GLN A 179 21.21 -17.92 17.72
CA GLN A 179 22.47 -18.59 18.08
C GLN A 179 22.68 -19.85 17.22
N LYS A 180 21.66 -20.69 17.05
CA LYS A 180 21.75 -21.91 16.22
C LYS A 180 22.04 -21.62 14.75
N GLN A 181 21.56 -20.48 14.23
CA GLN A 181 21.78 -20.02 12.86
C GLN A 181 23.07 -19.20 12.71
N GLY A 182 23.85 -18.99 13.77
CA GLY A 182 25.10 -18.22 13.72
C GLY A 182 24.91 -16.72 13.54
N VAL A 183 23.74 -16.17 13.93
CA VAL A 183 23.48 -14.72 13.89
C VAL A 183 24.31 -14.05 14.98
N PRO A 184 25.22 -13.10 14.63
CA PRO A 184 26.03 -12.40 15.63
C PRO A 184 25.18 -11.70 16.68
N GLY A 185 25.56 -11.82 17.96
CA GLY A 185 24.87 -11.17 19.09
C GLY A 185 23.69 -11.95 19.68
N CYS A 186 23.21 -13.02 19.04
CA CYS A 186 22.20 -13.90 19.63
C CYS A 186 22.85 -14.91 20.58
N ARG A 187 22.38 -14.98 21.84
CA ARG A 187 22.83 -15.96 22.84
C ARG A 187 21.64 -16.63 23.51
N ASP A 188 21.62 -17.96 23.48
CA ASP A 188 20.73 -18.80 24.28
C ASP A 188 21.25 -18.86 25.72
N VAL A 189 20.78 -17.94 26.55
CA VAL A 189 21.14 -17.87 27.98
C VAL A 189 20.53 -18.98 28.82
N LEU A 190 19.61 -19.77 28.26
CA LEU A 190 18.93 -20.87 28.93
C LEU A 190 19.48 -22.25 28.53
N ALA A 191 20.41 -22.31 27.59
CA ALA A 191 21.07 -23.56 27.17
C ALA A 191 22.17 -24.03 28.14
N GLU A 192 22.71 -23.14 28.98
CA GLU A 192 23.74 -23.52 29.95
C GLU A 192 23.13 -23.81 31.33
N PRO A 193 23.56 -24.90 32.01
CA PRO A 193 23.11 -25.17 33.36
C PRO A 193 23.54 -24.04 34.28
N ARG A 194 22.61 -23.46 35.05
CA ARG A 194 22.94 -22.53 36.14
C ARG A 194 23.95 -23.24 37.05
N GLN A 195 25.18 -22.74 37.11
CA GLN A 195 26.10 -23.14 38.18
C GLN A 195 25.43 -22.75 39.50
N ALA A 196 25.14 -23.75 40.32
CA ALA A 196 24.62 -23.52 41.67
C ALA A 196 25.69 -22.77 42.47
N ALA A 197 25.31 -21.60 43.01
CA ALA A 197 26.05 -20.91 44.06
C ALA A 197 25.72 -21.53 45.41
#